data_AF-A4FZ55-F1
#
_entry.id   AF-A4FZ55-F1
#
_cell.length_a   1.000
_cell.length_b   1.000
_cell.length_c   1.000
_cell.angle_alpha   90.00
_cell.angle_beta   90.00
_cell.angle_gamma   90.00
#
_symmetry.space_group_name_H-M   'P 1'
#
loop_
_entity.id
_entity.type
_entity.pdbx_description
1 polymer ?
#
loop_
_entity_poly.entity_id
_entity_poly.type
_entity_poly.pdbx_seq_one_letter_code
_entity_poly.pdbx_strand_id
1 'polypeptide(L)'
;MIFEINENNEIIGSKKVGNSPCHGAHEEGHGGQGPGSTVQTLLSEGVNAVVFVNMGQRSVNALASVVELYQTQLEDVEAVLKEFLNGNMAKLN
;
A
#
# COMPACT_ATOMS: atom_id res chain seq x y z
N MET A 1 3.71 -5.72 -1.40
CA MET A 1 4.45 -6.55 -0.41
C MET A 1 4.23 -5.92 0.94
N ILE A 2 4.15 -6.69 2.02
CA ILE A 2 3.97 -6.19 3.39
C ILE A 2 5.17 -6.65 4.20
N PHE A 3 5.73 -5.73 4.98
CA PHE A 3 6.86 -5.96 5.87
C PHE A 3 6.42 -5.68 7.30
N GLU A 4 6.87 -6.53 8.22
CA GLU A 4 6.68 -6.34 9.65
C GLU A 4 8.00 -5.84 10.23
N ILE A 5 7.95 -4.68 10.90
CA ILE A 5 9.12 -3.98 11.43
C ILE A 5 8.93 -3.87 12.94
N ASN A 6 9.95 -4.25 13.71
CA ASN A 6 9.92 -4.15 15.17
C ASN A 6 10.29 -2.74 15.67
N GLU A 7 10.27 -2.55 16.98
CA GLU A 7 10.61 -1.27 17.64
C GLU A 7 12.08 -0.82 17.42
N ASN A 8 12.97 -1.73 17.02
CA ASN A 8 14.37 -1.46 16.71
C ASN A 8 14.61 -1.11 15.22
N ASN A 9 13.56 -0.90 14.43
CA ASN A 9 13.61 -0.70 12.98
C ASN A 9 14.17 -1.91 12.20
N GLU A 10 14.00 -3.11 12.73
CA GLU A 10 14.44 -4.35 12.07
C GLU A 10 13.24 -5.06 11.40
N ILE A 11 13.44 -5.58 10.19
CA ILE A 11 12.44 -6.37 9.48
C ILE A 11 12.40 -7.76 10.10
N ILE A 12 11.30 -8.09 10.77
CA ILE A 12 11.07 -9.39 11.43
C ILE A 12 10.19 -10.34 10.60
N GLY A 13 9.51 -9.80 9.58
CA GLY A 13 8.63 -10.57 8.72
C GLY A 13 8.42 -9.91 7.36
N SER A 14 8.16 -10.74 6.34
CA SER A 14 7.69 -10.24 5.05
C SER A 14 6.69 -11.20 4.45
N LYS A 15 5.66 -10.65 3.80
CA LYS A 15 4.69 -11.44 3.03
C LYS A 15 4.35 -10.76 1.72
N LYS A 16 4.17 -11.58 0.69
CA LYS A 16 3.63 -11.15 -0.60
C LYS A 16 2.14 -11.43 -0.58
N VAL A 17 1.35 -10.37 -0.63
CA VAL A 17 -0.10 -10.48 -0.81
C VAL A 17 -0.40 -10.26 -2.29
N GLY A 18 -1.15 -11.17 -2.88
CA GLY A 18 -1.60 -11.05 -4.26
C GLY A 18 -2.47 -9.80 -4.40
N ASN A 19 -2.12 -8.92 -5.34
CA ASN A 19 -2.97 -7.82 -5.72
C ASN A 19 -3.76 -8.24 -6.96
N SER A 20 -5.08 -8.31 -6.84
CA SER A 20 -5.92 -8.35 -8.04
C SER A 20 -6.12 -6.91 -8.48
N PRO A 21 -5.53 -6.46 -9.61
CA PRO A 21 -5.84 -5.15 -10.13
C PRO A 21 -7.36 -5.10 -10.35
N CYS A 22 -7.99 -3.97 -10.02
CA CYS A 22 -9.37 -3.72 -10.41
C CYS A 22 -9.47 -4.05 -11.90
N HIS A 23 -10.20 -5.11 -12.27
CA HIS A 23 -10.57 -5.31 -13.66
C HIS A 23 -11.29 -4.04 -14.08
N GLY A 24 -10.67 -3.30 -14.99
CA GLY A 24 -11.30 -2.17 -15.64
C GLY A 24 -12.64 -2.65 -16.19
N ALA A 25 -13.69 -1.90 -15.91
CA ALA A 25 -14.98 -2.07 -16.54
C ALA A 25 -14.81 -1.90 -18.05
N HIS A 26 -14.48 -2.98 -18.75
CA HIS A 26 -14.65 -3.10 -20.18
C HIS A 26 -14.88 -4.54 -20.60
N GLU A 27 -15.68 -5.31 -19.87
CA GLU A 27 -16.41 -6.42 -20.47
C GLU A 27 -17.85 -6.39 -19.98
N GLU A 28 -18.74 -6.47 -20.96
CA GLU A 28 -20.18 -6.41 -20.86
C GLU A 28 -20.67 -7.62 -20.06
N GLY A 29 -21.51 -7.39 -19.04
CA GLY A 29 -22.43 -8.42 -18.56
C GLY A 29 -22.32 -8.79 -17.07
N HIS A 30 -23.47 -8.67 -16.41
CA HIS A 30 -23.92 -9.52 -15.30
C HIS A 30 -23.20 -9.37 -13.94
N GLY A 31 -23.77 -8.49 -13.10
CA GLY A 31 -24.14 -8.78 -11.72
C GLY A 31 -23.12 -9.48 -10.79
N GLY A 32 -22.45 -8.67 -9.96
CA GLY A 32 -22.24 -8.97 -8.55
C GLY A 32 -20.96 -9.71 -8.16
N GLN A 33 -19.98 -8.97 -7.61
CA GLN A 33 -19.35 -9.24 -6.30
C GLN A 33 -18.25 -8.20 -5.94
N GLY A 34 -18.56 -7.34 -4.97
CA GLY A 34 -17.62 -6.80 -3.96
C GLY A 34 -16.64 -5.67 -4.34
N PRO A 35 -16.19 -4.84 -3.39
CA PRO A 35 -15.28 -3.72 -3.65
C PRO A 35 -13.82 -4.20 -3.62
N GLY A 36 -13.43 -5.10 -4.52
CA GLY A 36 -12.10 -5.73 -4.57
C GLY A 36 -10.97 -4.78 -4.96
N SER A 37 -10.62 -3.86 -4.06
CA SER A 37 -9.55 -2.87 -4.25
C SER A 37 -8.40 -3.17 -3.32
N THR A 38 -7.16 -2.98 -3.80
CA THR A 38 -5.93 -3.06 -3.00
C THR A 38 -6.04 -2.33 -1.66
N VAL A 39 -6.83 -1.26 -1.60
CA VAL A 39 -7.19 -0.51 -0.38
C VAL A 39 -7.82 -1.40 0.68
N GLN A 40 -8.81 -2.23 0.33
CA GLN A 40 -9.46 -3.13 1.30
C GLN A 40 -8.50 -4.19 1.83
N THR A 41 -7.62 -4.72 0.97
CA THR A 41 -6.59 -5.66 1.39
C THR A 41 -5.66 -4.99 2.40
N LEU A 42 -5.16 -3.79 2.11
CA LEU A 42 -4.29 -3.04 3.02
C LEU A 42 -4.98 -2.75 4.37
N LEU A 43 -6.24 -2.35 4.35
CA LEU A 43 -7.04 -2.12 5.55
C LEU A 43 -7.27 -3.39 6.37
N SER A 44 -7.58 -4.51 5.70
CA SER A 44 -7.82 -5.80 6.38
C SER A 44 -6.53 -6.39 6.96
N GLU A 45 -5.40 -6.12 6.32
CA GLU A 45 -4.07 -6.49 6.80
C GLU A 45 -3.58 -5.61 7.96
N GLY A 46 -4.31 -4.52 8.28
CA GLY A 46 -4.00 -3.65 9.41
C GLY A 46 -2.67 -2.91 9.28
N VAL A 47 -2.25 -2.60 8.04
CA VAL A 47 -0.96 -1.93 7.82
C VAL A 47 -0.96 -0.52 8.42
N ASN A 48 0.13 -0.14 9.08
CA ASN A 48 0.28 1.19 9.68
C ASN A 48 0.74 2.24 8.67
N ALA A 49 1.57 1.84 7.71
CA ALA A 49 2.14 2.71 6.70
C ALA A 49 2.09 2.05 5.31
N VAL A 50 1.91 2.86 4.27
CA VAL A 50 1.94 2.46 2.86
C VAL A 50 2.87 3.38 2.10
N VAL A 51 3.89 2.79 1.50
CA VAL A 51 4.78 3.46 0.54
C VAL A 51 4.32 3.13 -0.88
N PHE A 52 4.15 4.14 -1.72
CA PHE A 52 3.68 3.96 -3.10
C PHE A 52 4.38 4.92 -4.08
N VAL A 53 4.49 4.49 -5.34
CA VAL A 53 4.99 5.36 -6.42
C VAL A 53 3.88 6.25 -6.95
N ASN A 54 2.78 5.60 -7.37
CA ASN A 54 1.58 6.26 -7.86
C ASN A 54 0.34 5.61 -7.24
N MET A 55 -0.59 6.43 -6.77
CA MET A 55 -1.88 5.98 -6.24
C MET A 55 -2.97 6.98 -6.66
N GLY A 56 -4.13 6.48 -7.08
CA GLY A 56 -5.25 7.34 -7.44
C GLY A 56 -5.83 8.08 -6.23
N GLN A 57 -6.27 9.33 -6.41
CA GLN A 57 -6.76 10.19 -5.33
C GLN A 57 -7.86 9.55 -4.47
N ARG A 58 -8.75 8.75 -5.07
CA ARG A 58 -9.80 8.03 -4.33
C ARG A 58 -9.21 7.06 -3.30
N SER A 59 -8.17 6.32 -3.67
CA SER A 59 -7.48 5.38 -2.79
C SER A 59 -6.68 6.10 -1.71
N VAL A 60 -6.02 7.21 -2.07
CA VAL A 60 -5.33 8.09 -1.12
C VAL A 60 -6.31 8.58 -0.06
N ASN A 61 -7.45 9.16 -0.47
CA ASN A 61 -8.46 9.67 0.46
C ASN A 61 -9.04 8.57 1.36
N ALA A 62 -9.20 7.35 0.83
CA ALA A 62 -9.70 6.22 1.61
C ALA A 62 -8.70 5.74 2.69
N LEU A 63 -7.40 5.80 2.42
CA LEU A 63 -6.35 5.32 3.32
C LEU A 63 -5.83 6.41 4.27
N ALA A 64 -5.79 7.67 3.86
CA ALA A 64 -5.15 8.76 4.61
C ALA A 64 -5.72 8.99 6.02
N SER A 65 -6.96 8.56 6.27
CA SER A 65 -7.59 8.67 7.59
C SER A 65 -7.12 7.63 8.61
N VAL A 66 -6.49 6.53 8.17
CA VAL A 66 -6.17 5.38 9.02
C VAL A 66 -4.76 4.81 8.81
N VAL A 67 -4.10 5.12 7.68
CA VAL A 67 -2.76 4.66 7.32
C VAL A 67 -1.87 5.85 7.00
N GLU A 68 -0.60 5.78 7.41
CA GLU A 68 0.41 6.75 7.02
C GLU A 68 0.84 6.53 5.56
N LEU A 69 0.73 7.57 4.75
CA LEU A 69 0.98 7.49 3.32
C LEU A 69 2.32 8.14 2.98
N TYR A 70 3.15 7.44 2.22
CA TYR A 70 4.46 7.94 1.77
C TYR A 70 4.57 7.76 0.26
N GLN A 71 4.86 8.84 -0.44
CA GLN A 71 5.10 8.78 -1.88
C GLN A 71 6.60 8.73 -2.18
N THR A 72 7.00 7.85 -3.11
CA THR A 72 8.40 7.70 -3.54
C THR A 72 8.49 7.66 -5.07
N GLN A 73 9.68 7.92 -5.60
CA GLN A 73 10.01 7.67 -7.01
C GLN A 73 10.94 6.45 -7.18
N LEU A 74 11.37 5.85 -6.08
CA LEU A 74 12.21 4.66 -6.09
C LEU A 74 11.38 3.44 -6.48
N GLU A 75 11.86 2.69 -7.46
CA GLU A 75 11.23 1.44 -7.92
C GLU A 75 11.77 0.21 -7.20
N ASP A 76 13.00 0.29 -6.69
CA ASP A 76 13.65 -0.79 -5.95
C ASP A 76 13.15 -0.88 -4.51
N VAL A 77 12.67 -2.05 -4.11
CA VAL A 77 12.05 -2.27 -2.80
C VAL A 77 13.06 -2.13 -1.66
N GLU A 78 14.31 -2.54 -1.86
CA GLU A 78 15.35 -2.45 -0.84
C GLU A 78 15.74 -0.99 -0.59
N ALA A 79 15.94 -0.21 -1.67
CA ALA A 79 16.17 1.22 -1.59
C ALA A 79 15.00 1.95 -0.92
N VAL A 80 13.75 1.60 -1.26
CA VAL A 80 12.55 2.16 -0.64
C VAL A 80 12.53 1.89 0.87
N LEU A 81 12.75 0.64 1.28
CA LEU A 81 12.77 0.26 2.70
C LEU A 81 13.86 1.00 3.46
N LYS A 82 15.04 1.14 2.88
CA LYS A 82 16.16 1.86 3.49
C LYS A 82 15.80 3.33 3.74
N GLU A 83 15.25 4.02 2.75
CA GLU A 83 14.83 5.42 2.92
C GLU A 83 13.69 5.57 3.94
N PHE A 84 12.75 4.62 3.97
CA PHE A 84 11.66 4.60 4.95
C PHE A 84 12.19 4.43 6.38
N LEU A 85 13.03 3.43 6.62
CA LEU A 85 13.61 3.15 7.94
C LEU A 85 14.55 4.24 8.43
N ASN A 86 15.22 4.96 7.51
CA ASN A 86 16.04 6.12 7.85
C ASN A 86 15.24 7.39 8.15
N GLY A 87 13.92 7.38 7.95
CA GLY A 87 13.07 8.56 8.14
C GLY A 87 13.23 9.64 7.06
N ASN A 88 13.79 9.28 5.91
CA ASN A 88 14.05 10.23 4.81
C ASN A 88 12.82 10.44 3.90
N MET A 89 11.75 9.66 4.09
CA MET A 89 10.54 9.77 3.29
C MET A 89 9.58 10.82 3.87
N ALA A 90 9.07 11.69 3.00
CA ALA A 90 8.03 12.64 3.36
C ALA A 90 6.66 11.96 3.40
N LYS A 91 5.96 12.12 4.52
CA LYS A 91 4.55 11.72 4.66
C LYS A 91 3.68 12.62 3.80
N LEU A 92 2.73 12.02 3.08
CA LEU A 92 1.68 12.72 2.37
C LEU A 92 0.64 13.22 3.39
N ASN A 93 0.41 14.54 3.42
CA ASN A 93 -0.58 15.19 4.29
C ASN A 93 -2.00 15.00 3.76
#